data_AF-A0A7V7XER6-F1
#
_entry.id   AF-A0A7V7XER6-F1
#
_cell.length_a   1.000
_cell.length_b   1.000
_cell.length_c   1.000
_cell.angle_alpha   90.00
_cell.angle_beta   90.00
_cell.angle_gamma   90.00
#
_symmetry.space_group_name_H-M   'P 1'
#
loop_
_entity.id
_entity.type
_entity.pdbx_description
1 polymer ?
#
loop_
_entity_poly.entity_id
_entity_poly.type
_entity_poly.pdbx_seq_one_letter_code
_entity_poly.pdbx_strand_id
1 'polypeptide(L)'
;MTDEIRTPENIPTPPAVPPEMPEEDVQVVSSTVAEAMEDDTETADNEDLKPRLERLGGEPAPDITPEEFARLQQSGQIHIDPRGRVRSGRPTNEDAGVSLRKRRAWYGK
;
A
#
# COMPACT_ATOMS: atom_id res chain seq x y z
N MET A 1 3.35 72.52 11.05
CA MET A 1 3.14 71.10 10.70
C MET A 1 4.32 70.62 9.88
N THR A 2 5.28 69.96 10.51
CA THR A 2 6.26 69.09 9.85
C THR A 2 6.48 67.93 10.80
N ASP A 3 5.72 66.86 10.62
CA ASP A 3 5.91 65.61 11.37
C ASP A 3 6.99 64.79 10.66
N GLU A 4 8.14 64.62 11.32
CA GLU A 4 9.20 63.72 10.89
C GLU A 4 8.72 62.26 10.97
N ILE A 5 8.68 61.59 9.83
CA ILE A 5 8.34 60.16 9.74
C ILE A 5 9.56 59.37 10.22
N ARG A 6 9.47 58.80 11.42
CA ARG A 6 10.44 57.87 12.00
C ARG A 6 10.39 56.55 11.21
N THR A 7 11.43 56.25 10.45
CA THR A 7 11.69 54.95 9.81
C THR A 7 11.72 53.85 10.90
N PRO A 8 11.09 52.68 10.69
CA PRO A 8 11.25 51.57 11.61
C PRO A 8 12.66 50.95 11.46
N GLU A 9 13.33 50.78 12.58
CA GLU A 9 14.60 50.06 12.73
C GLU A 9 14.52 48.66 12.14
N ASN A 10 15.47 48.35 11.26
CA ASN A 10 15.73 47.01 10.77
C ASN A 10 16.39 46.18 11.88
N ILE A 11 15.59 45.41 12.62
CA ILE A 11 16.08 44.50 13.66
C ILE A 11 16.75 43.30 12.96
N PRO A 12 18.06 43.05 13.13
CA PRO A 12 18.66 41.83 12.63
C PRO A 12 18.05 40.64 13.39
N THR A 13 17.34 39.78 12.65
CA THR A 13 16.80 38.53 13.19
C THR A 13 17.98 37.65 13.64
N PRO A 14 18.01 37.13 14.88
CA PRO A 14 19.03 36.16 15.28
C PRO A 14 18.92 34.91 14.40
N PRO A 15 20.03 34.18 14.12
CA PRO A 15 19.97 32.96 13.34
C PRO A 15 18.99 31.99 14.00
N ALA A 16 18.08 31.44 13.21
CA ALA A 16 17.11 30.46 13.65
C ALA A 16 17.84 29.27 14.30
N VAL A 17 17.70 29.15 15.62
CA VAL A 17 17.99 27.90 16.33
C VAL A 17 17.04 26.85 15.76
N PRO A 18 17.52 25.72 15.22
CA PRO A 18 16.62 24.66 14.78
C PRO A 18 15.76 24.24 15.98
N PRO A 19 14.46 23.94 15.80
CA PRO A 19 13.65 23.46 16.90
C PRO A 19 14.31 22.20 17.45
N GLU A 20 14.75 22.29 18.71
CA GLU A 20 15.20 21.18 19.51
C GLU A 20 14.06 20.15 19.47
N MET A 21 14.30 19.03 18.78
CA MET A 21 13.38 17.91 18.81
C MET A 21 13.16 17.56 20.29
N PRO A 22 11.92 17.41 20.77
CA PRO A 22 11.74 16.76 22.06
C PRO A 22 12.37 15.37 21.93
N GLU A 23 13.39 15.10 22.77
CA GLU A 23 13.83 13.74 23.03
C GLU A 23 12.63 13.04 23.68
N GLU A 24 11.76 12.46 22.84
CA GLU A 24 10.75 11.55 23.32
C GLU A 24 11.47 10.32 23.85
N ASP A 25 11.55 10.26 25.17
CA ASP A 25 11.93 9.11 25.97
C ASP A 25 11.10 7.91 25.51
N VAL A 26 11.69 7.06 24.67
CA VAL A 26 11.03 5.88 24.10
C VAL A 26 10.90 4.85 25.20
N GLN A 27 9.89 5.01 26.05
CA GLN A 27 9.50 3.99 27.01
C GLN A 27 8.94 2.79 26.23
N VAL A 28 9.81 1.80 26.02
CA VAL A 28 9.46 0.47 25.51
C VAL A 28 8.58 -0.22 26.56
N VAL A 29 7.30 0.12 26.59
CA VAL A 29 6.29 -0.65 27.33
C VAL A 29 6.04 -1.94 26.56
N SER A 30 6.86 -2.94 26.91
CA SER A 30 6.58 -4.34 26.65
C SER A 30 5.28 -4.69 27.38
N SER A 31 4.15 -4.58 26.68
CA SER A 31 2.86 -5.06 27.13
C SER A 31 2.38 -6.12 26.15
N THR A 32 2.59 -7.35 26.60
CA THR A 32 2.10 -8.60 26.06
C THR A 32 0.57 -8.62 26.05
N VAL A 33 0.00 -8.87 24.86
CA VAL A 33 -1.18 -9.71 24.55
C VAL A 33 -1.81 -9.21 23.26
N ALA A 34 -1.45 -9.88 22.16
CA ALA A 34 -2.30 -10.10 21.01
C ALA A 34 -1.86 -11.44 20.40
N GLU A 35 -2.39 -12.49 20.99
CA GLU A 35 -2.48 -13.83 20.44
C GLU A 35 -3.19 -13.78 19.07
N ALA A 36 -2.76 -14.65 18.16
CA ALA A 36 -3.22 -14.83 16.76
C ALA A 36 -2.62 -13.90 15.70
N MET A 37 -1.36 -14.14 15.36
CA MET A 37 -0.95 -14.60 14.03
C MET A 37 0.53 -14.94 14.11
N GLU A 38 0.83 -16.24 14.15
CA GLU A 38 2.18 -16.74 13.93
C GLU A 38 2.57 -16.34 12.51
N ASP A 39 3.36 -15.27 12.41
CA ASP A 39 4.13 -14.93 11.23
C ASP A 39 5.24 -15.99 11.16
N ASP A 40 4.88 -17.16 10.64
CA ASP A 40 5.79 -18.22 10.21
C ASP A 40 6.57 -17.70 8.98
N THR A 41 7.45 -16.73 9.22
CA THR A 41 8.60 -16.44 8.35
C THR A 41 9.83 -17.22 8.83
N GLU A 42 9.60 -18.39 9.45
CA GLU A 42 10.61 -19.42 9.41
C GLU A 42 10.57 -19.97 7.98
N THR A 43 11.73 -20.04 7.33
CA THR A 43 11.90 -20.73 6.06
C THR A 43 11.64 -22.21 6.28
N ALA A 44 10.38 -22.59 6.53
CA ALA A 44 9.95 -23.97 6.51
C ALA A 44 10.33 -24.48 5.13
N ASP A 45 11.25 -25.44 5.11
CA ASP A 45 11.83 -25.98 3.89
C ASP A 45 10.70 -26.21 2.88
N ASN A 46 10.73 -25.44 1.80
CA ASN A 46 9.66 -25.41 0.80
C ASN A 46 9.33 -26.82 0.27
N GLU A 47 10.25 -27.77 0.43
CA GLU A 47 10.11 -29.18 0.10
C GLU A 47 9.05 -29.92 0.92
N ASP A 48 8.90 -29.64 2.22
CA ASP A 48 7.90 -30.29 3.07
C ASP A 48 6.48 -29.75 2.84
N LEU A 49 6.38 -28.53 2.30
CA LEU A 49 5.12 -27.87 1.95
C LEU A 49 4.57 -28.33 0.59
N LYS A 50 5.43 -28.79 -0.34
CA LYS A 50 5.02 -29.31 -1.67
C LYS A 50 3.89 -30.35 -1.61
N PRO A 51 3.99 -31.46 -0.86
CA PRO A 51 2.95 -32.49 -0.83
C PRO A 51 1.62 -31.99 -0.24
N ARG A 52 1.66 -30.93 0.59
CA ARG A 52 0.47 -30.26 1.11
C ARG A 52 -0.13 -29.31 0.06
N LEU A 53 0.69 -28.57 -0.67
CA LEU A 53 0.28 -27.65 -1.74
C LEU A 53 -0.36 -28.40 -2.92
N GLU A 54 0.25 -29.51 -3.35
CA GLU A 54 -0.27 -30.39 -4.40
C GLU A 54 -1.68 -30.91 -4.05
N ARG A 55 -1.91 -31.25 -2.77
CA ARG A 55 -3.22 -31.69 -2.28
C ARG A 55 -4.23 -30.55 -2.18
N LEU A 56 -3.79 -29.33 -1.91
CA LEU A 56 -4.64 -28.14 -1.84
C LEU A 56 -4.92 -27.52 -3.21
N GLY A 57 -4.27 -28.00 -4.28
CA GLY A 57 -4.42 -27.47 -5.63
C GLY A 57 -3.93 -26.03 -5.77
N GLY A 58 -3.04 -25.59 -4.88
CA GLY A 58 -2.44 -24.26 -4.93
C GLY A 58 -1.16 -24.31 -5.74
N GLU A 59 -1.14 -23.62 -6.88
CA GLU A 59 0.14 -23.32 -7.52
C GLU A 59 0.96 -22.41 -6.60
N PRO A 60 2.28 -22.63 -6.47
CA PRO A 60 3.12 -21.74 -5.69
C PRO A 60 3.01 -20.31 -6.25
N ALA A 61 3.18 -19.32 -5.38
CA ALA A 61 3.23 -17.93 -5.83
C ALA A 61 4.33 -17.78 -6.90
N PRO A 62 4.10 -17.01 -7.97
CA PRO A 62 5.07 -16.88 -9.05
C PRO A 62 6.31 -16.13 -8.54
N ASP A 63 7.49 -16.66 -8.87
CA ASP A 63 8.75 -15.97 -8.68
C ASP A 63 8.81 -14.79 -9.66
N ILE A 64 8.70 -13.57 -9.14
CA ILE A 64 8.79 -12.33 -9.92
C ILE A 64 10.11 -11.61 -9.65
N THR A 65 10.78 -11.19 -10.72
CA THR A 65 12.00 -10.39 -10.59
C THR A 65 11.69 -8.93 -10.21
N PRO A 66 12.64 -8.20 -9.60
CA PRO A 66 12.44 -6.78 -9.31
C PRO A 66 12.18 -5.93 -10.57
N GLU A 67 12.79 -6.31 -11.70
CA GLU A 67 12.58 -5.63 -12.98
C GLU A 67 11.14 -5.82 -13.47
N GLU A 68 10.62 -7.05 -13.40
CA GLU A 68 9.24 -7.34 -13.77
C GLU A 68 8.24 -6.63 -12.84
N PHE A 69 8.52 -6.60 -11.54
CA PHE A 69 7.70 -5.87 -10.58
C PHE A 69 7.61 -4.37 -10.93
N ALA A 70 8.73 -3.75 -11.30
CA ALA A 70 8.75 -2.36 -11.74
C ALA A 70 7.90 -2.13 -13.00
N ARG A 71 7.92 -3.07 -13.96
CA ARG A 71 7.06 -3.01 -15.16
C ARG A 71 5.58 -3.10 -14.78
N LEU A 72 5.22 -3.98 -13.85
CA LEU A 72 3.85 -4.11 -13.35
C LEU A 72 3.39 -2.84 -12.63
N GLN A 73 4.26 -2.19 -11.86
CA GLN A 73 3.96 -0.91 -11.23
C GLN A 73 3.79 0.21 -12.27
N GLN A 74 4.67 0.30 -13.27
CA GLN A 74 4.59 1.29 -14.36
C GLN A 74 3.32 1.14 -15.19
N SER A 75 2.90 -0.10 -15.45
CA SER A 75 1.65 -0.39 -16.16
C SER A 75 0.38 -0.11 -15.34
N GLY A 76 0.52 0.18 -14.04
CA GLY A 76 -0.60 0.36 -13.11
C GLY A 76 -1.29 -0.95 -12.71
N GLN A 77 -0.78 -2.10 -13.13
CA GLN A 77 -1.30 -3.41 -12.74
C GLN A 77 -1.00 -3.73 -11.28
N ILE A 78 0.03 -3.14 -10.68
CA ILE A 78 0.34 -3.26 -9.26
C ILE A 78 0.47 -1.86 -8.64
N HIS A 79 -0.08 -1.68 -7.43
CA HIS A 79 0.14 -0.49 -6.62
C HIS A 79 0.46 -0.85 -5.16
N ILE A 80 1.11 0.07 -4.45
CA ILE A 80 1.49 -0.08 -3.05
C ILE A 80 0.65 0.86 -2.21
N ASP A 81 -0.09 0.31 -1.25
CA ASP A 81 -0.88 1.10 -0.29
C ASP A 81 0.04 1.85 0.69
N PRO A 82 -0.44 2.89 1.40
CA PRO A 82 0.36 3.58 2.44
C PRO A 82 0.90 2.67 3.56
N ARG A 83 0.34 1.46 3.71
CA ARG A 83 0.81 0.42 4.64
C ARG A 83 1.91 -0.48 4.04
N GLY A 84 2.42 -0.17 2.85
CA GLY A 84 3.41 -0.98 2.15
C GLY A 84 2.85 -2.28 1.54
N ARG A 85 1.54 -2.48 1.54
CA ARG A 85 0.93 -3.70 0.98
C ARG A 85 0.83 -3.60 -0.54
N VAL A 86 1.28 -4.65 -1.21
CA VAL A 86 1.18 -4.80 -2.67
C VAL A 86 -0.23 -5.24 -3.04
N ARG A 87 -0.86 -4.49 -3.94
CA ARG A 87 -2.19 -4.79 -4.49
C ARG A 87 -2.09 -4.92 -6.00
N SER A 88 -2.59 -6.02 -6.54
CA SER A 88 -2.85 -6.11 -7.97
C SER A 88 -4.14 -5.35 -8.29
N GLY A 89 -4.09 -4.43 -9.24
CA GLY A 89 -5.29 -3.93 -9.89
C GLY A 89 -6.07 -5.13 -10.41
N ARG A 90 -7.37 -5.22 -10.06
CA ARG A 90 -8.25 -6.24 -10.61
C ARG A 90 -8.08 -6.14 -12.14
N PRO A 91 -7.73 -7.22 -12.87
CA PRO A 91 -7.80 -7.17 -14.31
C PRO A 91 -9.20 -6.66 -14.62
N THR A 92 -9.30 -5.55 -15.34
CA THR A 92 -10.55 -5.08 -15.90
C THR A 92 -10.97 -6.20 -16.84
N ASN A 93 -11.65 -7.20 -16.27
CA ASN A 93 -12.44 -8.12 -17.01
C ASN A 93 -13.45 -7.19 -17.63
N GLU A 94 -13.17 -6.76 -18.85
CA GLU A 94 -14.12 -6.27 -19.83
C GLU A 94 -15.10 -7.41 -20.15
N ASP A 95 -15.57 -8.11 -19.14
CA ASP A 95 -16.88 -8.69 -19.12
C ASP A 95 -17.82 -7.50 -18.91
N ALA A 96 -17.90 -6.68 -19.95
CA ALA A 96 -19.02 -5.80 -20.20
C ALA A 96 -20.21 -6.73 -20.35
N GLY A 97 -20.69 -7.23 -19.21
CA GLY A 97 -21.55 -8.40 -19.11
C GLY A 97 -22.63 -8.26 -20.14
N VAL A 98 -22.67 -9.21 -21.07
CA VAL A 98 -23.72 -9.27 -22.08
C VAL A 98 -25.02 -9.34 -21.31
N SER A 99 -25.70 -8.21 -21.17
CA SER A 99 -26.98 -8.18 -20.51
C SER A 99 -27.97 -8.89 -21.42
N LEU A 100 -28.25 -10.15 -21.11
CA LEU A 100 -29.23 -10.95 -21.83
C LEU A 100 -30.61 -10.33 -21.61
N ARG A 101 -31.01 -9.40 -22.49
CA ARG A 101 -32.35 -8.84 -22.47
C ARG A 101 -33.32 -9.90 -22.98
N LYS A 102 -34.18 -10.39 -22.09
CA LYS A 102 -35.27 -11.33 -22.43
C LYS A 102 -36.11 -10.75 -23.58
N ARG A 103 -36.04 -11.35 -24.76
CA ARG A 103 -36.91 -11.01 -25.89
C ARG A 103 -38.25 -11.70 -25.70
N ARG A 104 -39.35 -10.94 -25.67
CA ARG A 104 -40.70 -11.51 -25.77
C ARG A 104 -40.96 -11.82 -27.25
N ALA A 105 -41.10 -13.08 -27.59
CA ALA A 105 -41.60 -13.49 -28.89
C ALA A 105 -43.10 -13.16 -28.97
N TRP A 106 -43.51 -12.53 -30.07
CA TRP A 106 -44.91 -12.52 -30.49
C TRP A 106 -45.03 -13.62 -31.53
N TYR A 107 -45.67 -14.72 -31.17
CA TYR A 107 -46.04 -15.73 -32.15
C TYR A 107 -47.21 -15.17 -32.96
N GLY A 108 -46.91 -14.70 -34.17
CA GLY A 108 -47.90 -14.42 -35.19
C GLY A 108 -48.48 -15.73 -35.73
N LYS A 109 -49.79 -15.71 -35.90
CA LYS A 109 -50.72 -16.81 -36.22
C LYS A 109 -50.33 -17.69 -37.39
#